data_AF-A0A524M1E8-F1
#
_entry.id   AF-A0A524M1E8-F1
#
_cell.length_a   1.000
_cell.length_b   1.000
_cell.length_c   1.000
_cell.angle_alpha   90.00
_cell.angle_beta   90.00
_cell.angle_gamma   90.00
#
_symmetry.space_group_name_H-M   'P 1'
#
loop_
_entity.id
_entity.type
_entity.pdbx_description
1 polymer ?
#
loop_
_entity_poly.entity_id
_entity_poly.type
_entity_poly.pdbx_seq_one_letter_code
_entity_poly.pdbx_strand_id
1 'polypeptide(L)'
;MSSQIRDHREHLHDIAGGLVATMPTEADWNNPELRKYIDKALRGSAKYTTEERLRALNLVQDLAASRTTGTILAFTINAAGSPATNQVVVRRLYDLEKRIK
;
A
#
# COMPACT_ATOMS: atom_id res chain seq x y z
N MET A 1 -15.26 -2.14 3.67
CA MET A 1 -14.43 -1.49 2.63
C MET A 1 -13.11 -0.95 3.21
N SER A 2 -13.11 -0.17 4.30
CA SER A 2 -11.85 0.30 4.91
C SER A 2 -11.01 -0.82 5.55
N SER A 3 -11.64 -1.85 6.12
CA SER A 3 -10.92 -3.00 6.69
C SER A 3 -10.16 -3.80 5.63
N GLN A 4 -10.83 -4.18 4.53
CA GLN A 4 -10.21 -4.98 3.47
C GLN A 4 -9.00 -4.29 2.85
N ILE A 5 -9.06 -2.98 2.59
CA ILE A 5 -7.92 -2.23 2.04
C ILE A 5 -6.75 -2.19 3.03
N ARG A 6 -7.03 -2.05 4.33
CA ARG A 6 -6.00 -2.13 5.36
C ARG A 6 -5.34 -3.51 5.37
N ASP A 7 -6.15 -4.57 5.43
CA ASP A 7 -5.67 -5.95 5.52
C ASP A 7 -4.83 -6.32 4.27
N HIS A 8 -5.23 -5.87 3.07
CA HIS A 8 -4.44 -6.04 1.85
C HIS A 8 -3.09 -5.32 1.91
N ARG A 9 -3.03 -4.12 2.50
CA ARG A 9 -1.76 -3.40 2.66
C ARG A 9 -0.86 -4.08 3.67
N GLU A 10 -1.41 -4.57 4.77
CA GLU A 10 -0.65 -5.36 5.75
C GLU A 10 0.00 -6.58 5.08
N HIS A 11 -0.75 -7.33 4.27
CA HIS A 11 -0.19 -8.44 3.50
C HIS A 11 0.89 -8.00 2.49
N LEU A 12 0.71 -6.85 1.82
CA LEU A 12 1.74 -6.33 0.92
C LEU A 12 3.04 -6.01 1.65
N HIS A 13 2.96 -5.38 2.82
CA HIS A 13 4.12 -5.08 3.65
C HIS A 13 4.79 -6.35 4.19
N ASP A 14 4.00 -7.33 4.63
CA ASP A 14 4.51 -8.60 5.12
C ASP A 14 5.25 -9.40 4.04
N ILE A 15 4.65 -9.51 2.84
CA ILE A 15 5.25 -10.24 1.72
C ILE A 15 6.48 -9.52 1.15
N ALA A 16 6.40 -8.21 1.00
CA ALA A 16 7.48 -7.43 0.38
C ALA A 16 8.65 -7.16 1.35
N GLY A 17 8.38 -7.19 2.65
CA GLY A 17 9.33 -6.93 3.72
C GLY A 17 9.79 -5.48 3.77
N GLY A 18 10.79 -5.22 4.62
CA GLY A 18 11.29 -3.87 4.90
C GLY A 18 11.90 -3.14 3.69
N LEU A 19 12.23 -3.86 2.61
CA LEU A 19 12.81 -3.25 1.42
C LEU A 19 11.85 -2.26 0.76
N VAL A 20 10.53 -2.39 0.94
CA VAL A 20 9.55 -1.39 0.50
C VAL A 20 9.79 0.00 1.10
N ALA A 21 10.39 0.10 2.28
CA ALA A 21 10.69 1.39 2.92
C ALA A 21 12.12 1.88 2.66
N THR A 22 13.05 0.98 2.30
CA THR A 22 14.50 1.26 2.26
C THR A 22 15.14 0.96 0.91
N MET A 23 14.36 0.74 -0.16
CA MET A 23 14.93 0.43 -1.46
C MET A 23 15.71 1.62 -2.03
N PRO A 24 16.78 1.36 -2.79
CA PRO A 24 17.51 2.40 -3.51
C PRO A 24 16.62 3.03 -4.58
N THR A 25 16.86 4.30 -4.87
CA THR A 25 16.12 5.04 -5.89
C THR A 25 16.52 4.59 -7.30
N GLU A 26 15.72 4.97 -8.30
CA GLU A 26 16.09 4.77 -9.71
C GLU A 26 17.39 5.49 -10.07
N ALA A 27 17.66 6.66 -9.47
CA ALA A 27 18.91 7.37 -9.66
C ALA A 27 20.12 6.55 -9.15
N ASP A 28 19.96 5.86 -8.02
CA ASP A 28 20.99 4.98 -7.47
C ASP A 28 21.23 3.76 -8.38
N TRP A 29 20.16 3.20 -8.97
CA TRP A 29 20.26 2.10 -9.93
C TRP A 29 20.99 2.49 -11.22
N ASN A 30 20.75 3.72 -11.70
CA ASN A 30 21.37 4.25 -12.91
C ASN A 30 22.82 4.72 -12.68
N ASN A 31 23.26 4.87 -11.43
CA ASN A 31 24.64 5.18 -11.11
C ASN A 31 25.55 3.94 -11.34
N PRO A 32 26.50 3.99 -12.29
CA PRO A 32 27.36 2.84 -12.61
C PRO A 32 28.21 2.36 -11.42
N GLU A 33 28.59 3.27 -10.51
CA GLU A 33 29.41 2.94 -9.35
C GLU A 33 28.62 2.16 -8.29
N LEU A 34 27.35 2.53 -8.10
CA LEU A 34 26.46 1.91 -7.10
C LEU A 34 25.81 0.63 -7.63
N ARG A 35 25.47 0.59 -8.93
CA ARG A 35 24.72 -0.52 -9.55
C ARG A 35 25.32 -1.89 -9.26
N LYS A 36 26.65 -2.02 -9.30
CA LYS A 36 27.33 -3.30 -9.01
C LYS A 36 27.10 -3.79 -7.57
N TYR A 37 26.98 -2.87 -6.61
CA TYR A 37 26.70 -3.20 -5.22
C TYR A 37 25.23 -3.51 -5.01
N ILE A 38 24.34 -2.71 -5.62
CA ILE A 38 22.90 -2.91 -5.55
C ILE A 38 22.51 -4.26 -6.16
N ASP A 39 23.00 -4.57 -7.37
CA ASP A 39 22.70 -5.83 -8.06
C ASP A 39 23.21 -7.05 -7.27
N LYS A 40 24.35 -6.93 -6.59
CA LYS A 40 24.88 -8.01 -5.74
C LYS A 40 24.09 -8.16 -4.44
N ALA A 41 23.79 -7.06 -3.75
CA ALA A 41 23.20 -7.07 -2.41
C ALA A 41 21.69 -7.35 -2.43
N LEU A 42 20.98 -6.90 -3.45
CA LEU A 42 19.53 -7.01 -3.54
C LEU A 42 19.05 -8.14 -4.46
N ARG A 43 19.97 -9.01 -4.90
CA ARG A 43 19.62 -10.19 -5.68
C ARG A 43 18.73 -11.12 -4.87
N GLY A 44 17.62 -11.53 -5.47
CA GLY A 44 16.67 -12.46 -4.86
C GLY A 44 16.77 -13.85 -5.50
N SER A 45 15.63 -14.32 -6.03
CA SER A 45 15.55 -15.58 -6.76
C SER A 45 16.48 -15.57 -7.98
N ALA A 46 17.13 -16.71 -8.26
CA ALA A 46 17.94 -16.90 -9.46
C ALA A 46 17.14 -16.83 -10.77
N LYS A 47 15.80 -16.93 -10.70
CA LYS A 47 14.90 -16.87 -11.86
C LYS A 47 14.69 -15.46 -12.40
N TYR A 48 14.93 -14.42 -11.60
CA TYR A 48 14.63 -13.03 -11.94
C TYR A 48 15.86 -12.16 -11.74
N THR A 49 15.96 -11.09 -12.51
CA THR A 49 16.98 -10.05 -12.33
C THR A 49 16.67 -9.19 -11.10
N THR A 50 17.70 -8.56 -10.53
CA THR A 50 17.51 -7.60 -9.43
C THR A 50 16.65 -6.42 -9.87
N GLU A 51 16.77 -5.99 -11.13
CA GLU A 51 15.95 -4.91 -11.68
C GLU A 51 14.47 -5.24 -11.69
N GLU A 52 14.09 -6.45 -12.15
CA GLU A 52 12.69 -6.90 -12.13
C GLU A 52 12.13 -6.94 -10.72
N ARG A 53 12.93 -7.42 -9.75
CA ARG A 53 12.56 -7.40 -8.33
C ARG A 53 12.35 -5.98 -7.81
N LEU A 54 13.26 -5.05 -8.11
CA LEU A 54 13.15 -3.65 -7.70
C LEU A 54 11.97 -2.94 -8.34
N ARG A 55 11.65 -3.24 -9.61
CA ARG A 55 10.45 -2.71 -10.28
C ARG A 55 9.16 -3.21 -9.62
N ALA A 56 9.09 -4.50 -9.28
CA ALA A 56 7.95 -5.05 -8.56
C ALA A 56 7.79 -4.42 -7.16
N LEU A 57 8.89 -4.24 -6.43
CA LEU A 57 8.86 -3.60 -5.12
C LEU A 57 8.50 -2.11 -5.19
N ASN A 58 8.95 -1.39 -6.23
CA ASN A 58 8.53 0.01 -6.47
C ASN A 58 7.02 0.11 -6.68
N LEU A 59 6.42 -0.81 -7.44
CA LEU A 59 4.96 -0.85 -7.59
C LEU A 59 4.28 -1.11 -6.24
N VAL A 60 4.77 -2.06 -5.45
CA VAL A 60 4.22 -2.34 -4.11
C VAL A 60 4.35 -1.12 -3.20
N GLN A 61 5.49 -0.42 -3.22
CA GLN A 61 5.69 0.82 -2.48
C GLN A 61 4.67 1.88 -2.90
N ASP A 62 4.40 2.04 -4.19
CA ASP A 62 3.42 3.02 -4.65
C ASP A 62 1.99 2.68 -4.20
N LEU A 63 1.64 1.40 -4.13
CA LEU A 63 0.32 0.92 -3.69
C LEU A 63 0.14 0.86 -2.16
N ALA A 64 1.22 0.81 -1.40
CA ALA A 64 1.15 0.52 0.04
C ALA A 64 1.86 1.54 0.94
N ALA A 65 2.77 2.36 0.43
CA ALA A 65 3.67 3.18 1.24
C ALA A 65 3.97 4.59 0.67
N SER A 66 3.46 4.94 -0.51
CA SER A 66 3.72 6.25 -1.12
C SER A 66 2.72 7.33 -0.74
N ARG A 67 3.07 8.57 -1.11
CA ARG A 67 2.16 9.73 -1.02
C ARG A 67 0.88 9.51 -1.84
N THR A 68 0.99 8.86 -3.00
CA THR A 68 -0.15 8.53 -3.86
C THR A 68 -1.17 7.69 -3.11
N THR A 69 -0.73 6.61 -2.48
CA THR A 69 -1.59 5.75 -1.64
C THR A 69 -2.17 6.51 -0.46
N GLY A 70 -1.38 7.36 0.21
CA GLY A 70 -1.89 8.22 1.29
C GLY A 70 -3.07 9.09 0.84
N THR A 71 -2.94 9.72 -0.33
CA THR A 71 -4.01 10.53 -0.94
C THR A 71 -5.25 9.69 -1.29
N ILE A 72 -5.06 8.55 -1.96
CA ILE A 72 -6.17 7.65 -2.34
C ILE A 72 -6.95 7.18 -1.10
N LEU A 73 -6.26 6.88 -0.01
CA LEU A 73 -6.89 6.46 1.24
C LEU A 73 -7.66 7.59 1.90
N ALA A 74 -7.08 8.80 1.93
CA ALA A 74 -7.76 9.96 2.46
C ALA A 74 -9.08 10.21 1.72
N PHE A 75 -9.07 10.12 0.39
CA PHE A 75 -10.28 10.18 -0.42
C PHE A 75 -11.23 9.02 -0.11
N THR A 76 -10.74 7.78 -0.09
CA THR A 76 -11.59 6.59 0.11
C THR A 76 -12.31 6.60 1.47
N ILE A 77 -11.66 7.12 2.51
CA ILE A 77 -12.25 7.20 3.86
C ILE A 77 -13.29 8.32 3.95
N ASN A 78 -13.14 9.40 3.19
CA ASN A 78 -13.91 10.64 3.38
C ASN A 78 -14.81 11.03 2.20
N ALA A 79 -14.79 10.32 1.07
CA ALA A 79 -15.43 10.73 -0.19
C ALA A 79 -16.93 11.05 -0.06
N ALA A 80 -17.65 10.37 0.85
CA ALA A 80 -19.07 10.60 1.11
C ALA A 80 -19.34 11.09 2.53
N GLY A 81 -18.35 11.71 3.16
CA GLY A 81 -18.37 12.03 4.59
C GLY A 81 -17.61 11.01 5.42
N SER A 82 -17.27 11.42 6.64
CA SER A 82 -16.48 10.58 7.55
C SER A 82 -17.25 9.31 7.95
N PRO A 83 -16.56 8.25 8.42
CA PRO A 83 -17.21 7.07 8.98
C PRO A 83 -18.21 7.42 10.10
N ALA A 84 -17.92 8.44 10.91
CA ALA A 84 -18.82 8.92 11.95
C ALA A 84 -20.09 9.55 11.38
N THR A 85 -19.97 10.34 10.32
CA THR A 85 -21.12 10.92 9.59
C THR A 85 -22.04 9.81 9.07
N ASN A 86 -21.46 8.77 8.48
CA ASN A 86 -22.23 7.64 7.97
C ASN A 86 -22.96 6.88 9.09
N GLN A 87 -22.34 6.70 10.26
CA GLN A 87 -23.01 6.08 11.42
C GLN A 87 -24.22 6.89 11.90
N VAL A 88 -24.11 8.22 11.96
CA VAL A 88 -25.23 9.09 12.35
C VAL A 88 -26.38 8.99 11.35
N VAL A 89 -26.08 9.03 10.05
CA VAL A 89 -27.09 8.93 8.99
C VAL A 89 -27.80 7.58 9.03
N VAL A 90 -27.06 6.48 9.18
CA VAL A 90 -27.65 5.13 9.31
C VAL A 90 -28.55 5.05 10.53
N ARG A 91 -28.10 5.52 11.71
CA ARG A 91 -28.93 5.51 12.93
C ARG A 91 -30.20 6.35 12.80
N ARG A 92 -30.14 7.45 12.05
CA ARG A 92 -31.29 8.33 11.82
C ARG A 92 -32.31 7.73 10.86
N LEU A 93 -31.86 6.99 9.85
CA LEU A 93 -32.72 6.48 8.77
C LEU A 93 -33.13 5.01 8.97
N TYR A 94 -32.47 4.27 9.85
CA TYR A 94 -32.78 2.88 10.11
C TYR A 94 -33.94 2.73 11.09
N ASP A 95 -34.99 2.02 10.67
CA ASP A 95 -36.13 1.68 11.50
C ASP A 95 -35.79 0.54 12.48
N LEU A 96 -35.46 0.92 13.72
CA LEU A 96 -35.13 -0.02 14.79
C LEU A 96 -36.37 -0.77 15.30
N GLU A 97 -37.55 -0.14 15.29
CA GLU A 97 -38.78 -0.74 15.83
C GLU A 97 -39.19 -1.97 15.04
N LYS A 98 -39.02 -1.94 13.72
CA LYS A 98 -39.27 -3.07 12.83
C LYS A 98 -38.34 -4.27 13.07
N ARG A 99 -37.18 -4.07 13.69
CA ARG A 99 -36.15 -5.10 13.92
C ARG A 99 -36.16 -5.73 15.32
N ILE A 100 -36.82 -5.08 16.27
CA ILE A 100 -36.91 -5.53 17.67
C ILE A 100 -38.13 -6.44 17.89
N LYS A 101 -39.15 -6.38 17.01
CA LYS A 101 -40.21 -7.38 16.93
C LYS A 101 -39.77 -8.62 16.16
#